data_AF-A0A1I3URU7-F1
#
_entry.id   AF-A0A1I3URU7-F1
#
_cell.length_a   1.000
_cell.length_b   1.000
_cell.length_c   1.000
_cell.angle_alpha   90.00
_cell.angle_beta   90.00
_cell.angle_gamma   90.00
#
_symmetry.space_group_name_H-M   'P 1'
#
loop_
_entity.id
_entity.type
_entity.pdbx_description
1 polymer ?
#
loop_
_entity_poly.entity_id
_entity_poly.type
_entity_poly.pdbx_seq_one_letter_code
_entity_poly.pdbx_strand_id
1 'polypeptide(L)' 'MATAASWKRLPSYVIYGSADRNIPAEAHRFMAERAHVRKTVAIEGASHALMVSHPDKVAALIEEAASAR' A
#
# COMPACT_ATOMS: atom_id res chain seq x y z
N MET A 1 5.83 19.97 -15.40
CA MET A 1 6.22 19.48 -14.06
C MET A 1 4.96 19.18 -13.26
N ALA A 2 5.00 18.19 -12.36
CA ALA A 2 3.90 17.94 -11.43
C ALA A 2 3.84 19.06 -10.38
N THR A 3 2.66 19.65 -10.18
CA THR A 3 2.47 20.82 -9.30
C THR A 3 2.03 20.45 -7.88
N ALA A 4 1.53 19.22 -7.69
CA ALA A 4 1.12 18.71 -6.38
C ALA A 4 1.06 17.17 -6.40
N ALA A 5 1.24 16.55 -5.24
CA ALA A 5 1.15 15.11 -5.10
C ALA A 5 -0.30 14.61 -5.18
N SER A 6 -0.58 13.64 -6.05
CA SER A 6 -1.94 13.15 -6.31
C SER A 6 -2.61 12.48 -5.12
N TRP A 7 -1.84 11.86 -4.22
CA TRP A 7 -2.35 11.22 -2.99
C TRP A 7 -3.01 12.22 -2.01
N LYS A 8 -2.83 13.54 -2.21
CA LYS A 8 -3.58 14.57 -1.47
C LYS A 8 -5.03 14.75 -1.94
N ARG A 9 -5.38 14.26 -3.13
CA ARG A 9 -6.70 14.45 -3.75
C ARG A 9 -7.39 13.13 -4.11
N LEU A 10 -6.61 12.10 -4.43
CA LEU A 10 -7.12 10.80 -4.82
C LEU A 10 -7.08 9.84 -3.62
N PRO A 11 -8.10 8.99 -3.47
CA PRO A 11 -8.06 7.84 -2.58
C PRO A 11 -6.77 7.05 -2.78
N SER A 12 -6.06 6.79 -1.69
CA SER A 12 -4.80 6.05 -1.71
C SER A 12 -4.92 4.78 -0.89
N TYR A 13 -4.25 3.72 -1.32
CA TYR A 13 -4.26 2.40 -0.69
C TYR A 13 -2.83 1.89 -0.63
N VAL A 14 -2.48 1.16 0.43
CA VAL A 14 -1.13 0.64 0.64
C VAL A 14 -1.20 -0.84 1.04
N ILE A 15 -0.31 -1.65 0.46
CA ILE A 15 -0.06 -3.03 0.88
C ILE A 15 1.44 -3.26 0.99
N TYR A 16 1.90 -3.88 2.08
CA TYR A 16 3.32 -4.17 2.33
C TYR A 16 3.51 -5.40 3.21
N GLY A 17 4.70 -5.99 3.17
CA GLY A 17 5.09 -7.11 4.03
C GLY A 17 5.80 -6.63 5.29
N SER A 18 5.45 -7.17 6.47
CA SER A 18 6.08 -6.74 7.73
C SER A 18 7.55 -7.16 7.86
N ALA A 19 7.98 -8.17 7.09
CA ALA A 19 9.35 -8.68 7.05
C ALA A 19 10.09 -8.27 5.76
N ASP A 20 9.64 -7.19 5.10
CA ASP A 20 10.35 -6.58 3.99
C ASP A 20 11.75 -6.11 4.44
N ARG A 21 12.78 -6.52 3.69
CA ARG A 21 14.20 -6.22 3.96
C ARG A 21 14.73 -5.04 3.13
N ASN A 22 13.94 -4.56 2.17
CA ASN A 22 14.26 -3.42 1.33
C ASN A 22 13.67 -2.13 1.91
N ILE A 23 12.42 -2.19 2.38
CA ILE A 23 11.71 -1.06 2.95
C ILE A 23 11.16 -1.44 4.33
N PRO A 24 11.60 -0.78 5.41
CA PRO A 24 11.09 -1.08 6.75
C PRO A 24 9.58 -0.86 6.89
N ALA A 25 8.93 -1.71 7.69
CA ALA A 25 7.50 -1.60 7.97
C ALA A 25 7.11 -0.22 8.55
N GLU A 26 8.00 0.39 9.35
CA GLU A 26 7.84 1.73 9.92
C GLU A 26 7.76 2.80 8.82
N ALA A 27 8.55 2.67 7.75
CA ALA A 27 8.54 3.59 6.63
C ALA A 27 7.22 3.48 5.84
N HIS A 28 6.70 2.27 5.66
CA HIS A 28 5.37 2.07 5.08
C HIS A 28 4.26 2.70 5.94
N ARG A 29 4.30 2.50 7.26
CA ARG A 29 3.35 3.12 8.20
C ARG A 29 3.39 4.64 8.15
N PHE A 30 4.59 5.22 8.24
CA PHE A 30 4.77 6.67 8.13
C PHE A 30 4.19 7.23 6.82
N MET A 31 4.45 6.56 5.70
CA MET A 31 3.96 7.01 4.39
C MET A 31 2.45 6.87 4.26
N ALA A 32 1.86 5.79 4.81
CA ALA A 32 0.43 5.58 4.85
C ALA A 32 -0.29 6.66 5.69
N GLU A 33 0.25 6.99 6.86
CA GLU A 33 -0.26 8.06 7.72
C GLU A 33 -0.16 9.43 7.03
N ARG A 34 1.02 9.75 6.50
CA ARG A 34 1.28 11.02 5.80
C ARG A 34 0.38 11.22 4.58
N ALA A 35 -0.06 10.14 3.95
CA ALA A 35 -0.93 10.17 2.79
C ALA A 35 -2.43 10.06 3.13
N HIS A 36 -2.80 9.89 4.41
CA HIS A 36 -4.19 9.64 4.84
C HIS A 36 -4.87 8.55 3.98
N VAL A 37 -4.18 7.43 3.80
CA VAL A 37 -4.66 6.35 2.93
C VAL A 37 -6.00 5.81 3.42
N ARG A 38 -6.89 5.44 2.49
CA ARG A 38 -8.18 4.82 2.82
C ARG A 38 -8.01 3.47 3.48
N LYS A 39 -6.98 2.71 3.07
CA LYS A 39 -6.69 1.39 3.63
C LYS A 39 -5.20 1.05 3.55
N THR A 40 -4.75 0.39 4.61
CA THR A 40 -3.43 -0.20 4.70
C THR A 40 -3.58 -1.69 4.97
N VAL A 41 -2.90 -2.52 4.19
CA VAL A 41 -2.82 -3.98 4.39
C VAL A 41 -1.37 -4.34 4.70
N ALA A 42 -1.10 -4.74 5.93
CA ALA A 42 0.20 -5.30 6.32
C ALA A 42 0.09 -6.83 6.29
N ILE A 43 0.92 -7.49 5.48
CA ILE A 43 1.02 -8.95 5.46
C ILE A 43 2.14 -9.37 6.41
N GLU A 44 1.74 -9.96 7.54
CA GLU A 44 2.69 -10.41 8.56
C GLU A 44 3.66 -11.45 7.99
N GLY A 45 4.96 -11.29 8.26
CA GLY A 45 6.02 -12.17 7.81
C GLY A 45 6.36 -12.13 6.32
N ALA A 46 5.62 -11.38 5.50
CA ALA A 46 5.89 -11.30 4.06
C ALA A 46 7.08 -10.38 3.75
N SER A 47 7.81 -10.73 2.69
CA SER A 47 8.91 -9.92 2.15
C SER A 47 8.41 -8.91 1.11
N HIS A 48 9.31 -8.32 0.32
CA HIS A 48 9.05 -7.20 -0.57
C HIS A 48 8.12 -7.53 -1.77
N ALA A 49 8.36 -8.66 -2.44
CA ALA A 49 7.71 -8.99 -3.71
C ALA A 49 6.30 -9.60 -3.53
N LEU A 50 5.35 -8.78 -3.08
CA LEU A 50 3.97 -9.23 -2.80
C LEU A 50 3.19 -9.63 -4.04
N MET A 51 3.44 -9.00 -5.18
CA MET A 51 2.81 -9.37 -6.46
C MET A 51 3.10 -10.82 -6.88
N VAL A 52 4.17 -11.41 -6.34
CA VAL A 52 4.60 -12.79 -6.62
C VAL A 52 4.21 -13.72 -5.48
N SER A 53 4.47 -13.31 -4.23
CA SER A 53 4.26 -14.17 -3.06
C SER A 53 2.82 -14.19 -2.53
N HIS A 54 2.07 -13.11 -2.76
CA HIS A 54 0.69 -12.91 -2.29
C HIS A 54 -0.17 -12.21 -3.37
N PRO A 55 -0.17 -12.72 -4.63
CA PRO A 55 -0.85 -12.06 -5.75
C PRO A 55 -2.35 -11.87 -5.52
N ASP A 56 -2.98 -12.83 -4.84
CA ASP A 56 -4.40 -12.81 -4.46
C ASP A 56 -4.73 -11.62 -3.55
N LYS A 57 -3.93 -11.39 -2.51
CA LYS A 57 -4.13 -10.27 -1.57
C LYS A 57 -3.93 -8.92 -2.25
N VAL A 58 -2.97 -8.84 -3.18
CA VAL A 58 -2.76 -7.60 -3.93
C VAL A 58 -3.92 -7.35 -4.90
N ALA A 59 -4.34 -8.36 -5.66
CA ALA A 59 -5.46 -8.24 -6.59
C ALA A 59 -6.74 -7.82 -5.86
N ALA A 60 -7.04 -8.44 -4.71
CA ALA A 60 -8.20 -8.08 -3.90
C ALA A 60 -8.20 -6.61 -3.45
N LEU A 61 -7.03 -6.07 -3.04
CA LEU A 61 -6.95 -4.66 -2.66
C LEU A 61 -7.15 -3.72 -3.86
N ILE A 62 -6.67 -4.12 -5.04
CA ILE A 62 -6.88 -3.35 -6.28
C ILE A 62 -8.37 -3.34 -6.66
N GLU A 63 -9.03 -4.49 -6.61
CA GLU A 63 -10.47 -4.62 -6.88
C GLU A 63 -11.32 -3.81 -5.90
N GLU A 64 -10.99 -3.88 -4.61
CA GLU A 64 -11.63 -3.05 -3.58
C GLU A 64 -11.46 -1.57 -3.89
N ALA A 65 -10.23 -1.12 -4.18
CA ALA A 65 -9.94 0.26 -4.52
C ALA A 65 -10.70 0.74 -5.77
N ALA A 66 -10.84 -0.12 -6.78
CA ALA A 66 -11.55 0.18 -8.02
C ALA A 66 -13.08 0.21 -7.84
N SER A 67 -13.61 -0.59 -6.91
CA SER A 67 -15.05 -0.63 -6.61
C SER A 67 -15.52 0.51 -5.69
N ALA A 68 -14.61 1.11 -4.92
CA ALA A 68 -14.89 2.20 -4.00
C ALA A 68 -15.12 3.51 -4.77
N ARG A 69 -16.35 3.71 -5.26
CA ARG A 69 -16.82 4.95 -5.90
C ARG A 69 -16.72 6.16 -4.97
#